data_AF-A0A7L6BEQ8-F1
#
_entry.id   AF-A0A7L6BEQ8-F1
#
_cell.length_a   1.000
_cell.length_b   1.000
_cell.length_c   1.000
_cell.angle_alpha   90.00
_cell.angle_beta   90.00
_cell.angle_gamma   90.00
#
_symmetry.space_group_name_H-M   'P 1'
#
loop_
_entity.id
_entity.type
_entity.pdbx_description
1 polymer ?
#
loop_
_entity_poly.entity_id
_entity_poly.type
_entity_poly.pdbx_seq_one_letter_code
_entity_poly.pdbx_strand_id
1 'polypeptide(L)'
;MAGRRVTGSLAAGVRAGAERDARLRRLALATLDANWEHDHTVPSRTLYPHQWSWDSAFIAVGLAHVRPDRAWRELRTLFAAQWVDGRVPHIVFNPALRVGSYFPGPEFWDSGRAEGAPAAPTSGIVQPPVHAPAAWLVHRRAPSEASVAALRRLYPRLVAQQRYLTGRRDVGGGGLAAIVHPWESGLDNSPAWDTPLAAVPADESVMRAYRRHDTAHADAAHRPTDLDYARYVALVDSYRTGRYRDEALLGRHPFLVECPLVNAALGVSEYALARIATVVGADPCPHRDRAARITEALVTRLWDPVAGTFRPRDVRTDRLVGPRTVLGLLPLALPDLPEPQVRAVLAEACSPRFGLAARMDRPLPTLDRTAPGFEPLRYWRGPSWVNTGWLLWQGLRTHRRADLAAGLRESLLDLVDGAGCHEYFHPDTGAGLGSPAFSWTAALVLDALAEG
;
A
#
# COMPACT_ATOMS: atom_id res chain seq x y z
N MET A 1 -45.75 -21.98 21.73
CA MET A 1 -44.32 -22.39 21.69
C MET A 1 -43.52 -21.77 20.51
N ALA A 2 -43.88 -20.59 19.98
CA ALA A 2 -43.17 -19.99 18.83
C ALA A 2 -42.11 -18.92 19.21
N GLY A 3 -42.13 -18.37 20.44
CA GLY A 3 -41.22 -17.30 20.86
C GLY A 3 -39.85 -17.73 21.40
N ARG A 4 -39.62 -19.03 21.66
CA ARG A 4 -38.35 -19.54 22.23
C ARG A 4 -37.32 -19.99 21.18
N ARG A 5 -37.71 -20.26 19.93
CA ARG A 5 -36.80 -20.72 18.87
C ARG A 5 -36.04 -19.58 18.17
N VAL A 6 -36.67 -18.42 18.01
CA VAL A 6 -36.07 -17.26 17.32
C VAL A 6 -34.95 -16.61 18.16
N THR A 7 -35.16 -16.51 19.48
CA THR A 7 -34.17 -15.96 20.43
C THR A 7 -32.94 -16.86 20.60
N GLY A 8 -33.11 -18.19 20.54
CA GLY A 8 -32.01 -19.15 20.59
C GLY A 8 -31.09 -19.12 19.36
N SER A 9 -31.65 -18.89 18.17
CA SER A 9 -30.90 -18.80 16.91
C SER A 9 -30.04 -17.53 16.83
N LEU A 10 -30.61 -16.38 17.21
CA LEU A 10 -29.88 -15.11 17.28
C LEU A 10 -28.75 -15.15 18.32
N ALA A 11 -29.01 -15.71 19.51
CA ALA A 11 -27.99 -15.86 20.54
C ALA A 11 -26.85 -16.82 20.13
N ALA A 12 -27.16 -17.87 19.37
CA ALA A 12 -26.15 -18.77 18.82
C ALA A 12 -25.29 -18.11 17.74
N GLY A 13 -25.90 -17.32 16.84
CA GLY A 13 -25.18 -16.56 15.81
C GLY A 13 -24.24 -15.50 16.40
N VAL A 14 -24.69 -14.76 17.42
CA VAL A 14 -23.86 -13.76 18.12
C VAL A 14 -22.67 -14.43 18.83
N ARG A 15 -22.86 -15.60 19.46
CA ARG A 15 -21.78 -16.35 20.09
C ARG A 15 -20.76 -16.86 19.07
N ALA A 16 -21.22 -17.42 17.95
CA ALA A 16 -20.34 -17.91 16.88
C ALA A 16 -19.50 -16.77 16.27
N GLY A 17 -20.08 -15.58 16.09
CA GLY A 17 -19.36 -14.38 15.66
C GLY A 17 -18.28 -13.96 16.65
N ALA A 18 -18.60 -13.88 17.94
CA ALA A 18 -17.63 -13.53 18.98
C ALA A 18 -16.47 -14.55 19.09
N GLU A 19 -16.75 -15.85 18.91
CA GLU A 19 -15.72 -16.90 18.90
C GLU A 19 -14.80 -16.80 17.68
N ARG A 20 -15.36 -16.48 16.51
CA ARG A 20 -14.61 -16.19 15.27
C ARG A 20 -13.69 -15.00 15.48
N ASP A 21 -14.22 -13.87 15.95
CA ASP A 21 -13.44 -12.65 16.14
C ASP A 21 -12.30 -12.85 17.16
N ALA A 22 -12.56 -13.60 18.22
CA ALA A 22 -11.53 -13.96 19.20
C ALA A 22 -10.44 -14.86 18.60
N ARG A 23 -10.79 -15.81 17.73
CA ARG A 23 -9.83 -16.64 16.99
C ARG A 23 -8.98 -15.80 16.05
N LEU A 24 -9.61 -14.95 15.23
CA LEU A 24 -8.92 -14.07 14.28
C LEU A 24 -7.96 -13.12 15.00
N ARG A 25 -8.39 -12.53 16.14
CA ARG A 25 -7.54 -11.68 16.96
C ARG A 25 -6.29 -12.43 17.47
N ARG A 26 -6.45 -13.66 17.97
CA ARG A 26 -5.32 -14.49 18.41
C ARG A 26 -4.37 -14.82 17.27
N LEU A 27 -4.90 -15.20 16.10
CA LEU A 27 -4.11 -15.48 14.90
C LEU A 27 -3.30 -14.26 14.46
N ALA A 28 -3.93 -13.09 14.39
CA ALA A 28 -3.27 -11.87 13.98
C ALA A 28 -2.16 -11.45 14.95
N LEU A 29 -2.42 -11.54 16.26
CA LEU A 29 -1.40 -11.26 17.29
C LEU A 29 -0.22 -12.23 17.20
N ALA A 30 -0.48 -13.52 17.05
CA ALA A 30 0.57 -14.53 16.90
C ALA A 30 1.43 -14.27 15.64
N THR A 31 0.80 -13.92 14.51
CA THR A 31 1.50 -13.55 13.27
C THR A 31 2.41 -12.34 13.47
N LEU A 32 1.92 -11.25 14.06
CA LEU A 32 2.72 -10.05 14.29
C LEU A 32 3.86 -10.28 15.29
N ASP A 33 3.62 -11.08 16.33
CA ASP A 33 4.66 -11.46 17.29
C ASP A 33 5.73 -12.34 16.66
N ALA A 34 5.30 -13.27 15.81
CA ALA A 34 6.18 -14.13 15.04
C ALA A 34 6.91 -13.38 13.90
N ASN A 35 6.58 -12.13 13.60
CA ASN A 35 7.31 -11.33 12.61
C ASN A 35 8.01 -10.12 13.23
N TRP A 36 7.91 -9.93 14.55
CA TRP A 36 8.67 -8.90 15.26
C TRP A 36 10.16 -9.23 15.22
N GLU A 37 10.94 -8.29 14.71
CA GLU A 37 12.38 -8.39 14.51
C GLU A 37 13.06 -7.19 15.19
N HIS A 38 13.53 -7.42 16.41
CA HIS A 38 14.18 -6.43 17.29
C HIS A 38 13.35 -5.16 17.58
N ASP A 39 13.27 -4.24 16.63
CA ASP A 39 12.66 -2.92 16.73
C ASP A 39 11.65 -2.59 15.61
N HIS A 40 11.43 -3.50 14.68
CA HIS A 40 10.45 -3.40 13.60
C HIS A 40 9.79 -4.76 13.34
N THR A 41 8.87 -4.81 12.39
CA THR A 41 8.16 -6.02 11.99
C THR A 41 8.42 -6.28 10.53
N VAL A 42 8.89 -7.47 10.19
CA VAL A 42 9.08 -7.87 8.78
C VAL A 42 7.73 -8.25 8.15
N PRO A 43 7.47 -8.01 6.85
CA PRO A 43 6.23 -8.47 6.21
C PRO A 43 6.08 -10.00 6.25
N SER A 44 7.19 -10.72 6.05
CA SER A 44 7.29 -12.17 6.16
C SER A 44 8.73 -12.60 6.43
N ARG A 45 8.94 -13.52 7.37
CA ARG A 45 10.28 -14.06 7.67
C ARG A 45 10.93 -14.84 6.52
N THR A 46 10.15 -15.37 5.58
CA THR A 46 10.68 -16.19 4.48
C THR A 46 10.93 -15.36 3.23
N LEU A 47 9.95 -14.55 2.82
CA LEU A 47 10.01 -13.86 1.53
C LEU A 47 10.49 -12.40 1.65
N TYR A 48 10.23 -11.75 2.79
CA TYR A 48 10.46 -10.31 2.98
C TYR A 48 11.10 -10.05 4.34
N PRO A 49 12.39 -10.38 4.56
CA PRO A 49 13.01 -10.45 5.88
C PRO A 49 13.62 -9.10 6.36
N HIS A 50 13.03 -7.99 5.95
CA HIS A 50 13.49 -6.61 6.15
C HIS A 50 12.29 -5.71 6.52
N GLN A 51 12.53 -4.43 6.78
CA GLN A 51 11.46 -3.46 7.02
C GLN A 51 11.01 -2.85 5.69
N TRP A 52 9.71 -2.96 5.34
CA TRP A 52 9.11 -2.29 4.18
C TRP A 52 8.29 -1.08 4.58
N SER A 53 8.36 0.00 3.79
CA SER A 53 7.84 1.32 4.16
C SER A 53 6.32 1.33 4.41
N TRP A 54 5.52 0.98 3.40
CA TRP A 54 4.06 1.03 3.57
C TRP A 54 3.54 -0.13 4.44
N ASP A 55 4.24 -1.26 4.49
CA ASP A 55 3.95 -2.40 5.37
C ASP A 55 4.06 -1.96 6.82
N SER A 56 5.16 -1.30 7.21
CA SER A 56 5.35 -0.73 8.54
C SER A 56 4.24 0.25 8.93
N ALA A 57 3.70 1.00 7.97
CA ALA A 57 2.55 1.89 8.24
C ALA A 57 1.27 1.10 8.55
N PHE A 58 0.94 0.07 7.75
CA PHE A 58 -0.22 -0.80 8.02
C PHE A 58 -0.04 -1.61 9.32
N ILE A 59 1.18 -2.07 9.60
CA ILE A 59 1.52 -2.79 10.82
C ILE A 59 1.33 -1.88 12.04
N ALA A 60 1.80 -0.64 11.98
CA ALA A 60 1.59 0.34 13.05
C ALA A 60 0.09 0.60 13.31
N VAL A 61 -0.74 0.68 12.25
CA VAL A 61 -2.21 0.81 12.36
C VAL A 61 -2.81 -0.34 13.17
N GLY A 62 -2.45 -1.59 12.88
CA GLY A 62 -2.94 -2.75 13.64
C GLY A 62 -2.39 -2.82 15.07
N LEU A 63 -1.08 -2.57 15.25
CA LEU A 63 -0.43 -2.55 16.55
C LEU A 63 -0.99 -1.47 17.48
N ALA A 64 -1.54 -0.37 16.95
CA ALA A 64 -2.13 0.69 17.75
C ALA A 64 -3.20 0.19 18.74
N HIS A 65 -3.93 -0.87 18.39
CA HIS A 65 -5.03 -1.42 19.21
C HIS A 65 -4.56 -2.29 20.37
N VAL A 66 -3.30 -2.73 20.36
CA VAL A 66 -2.82 -3.80 21.24
C VAL A 66 -1.45 -3.53 21.86
N ARG A 67 -0.58 -2.81 21.14
CA ARG A 67 0.80 -2.50 21.50
C ARG A 67 1.21 -1.12 20.92
N PRO A 68 0.60 -0.03 21.41
CA PRO A 68 0.87 1.32 20.87
C PRO A 68 2.35 1.73 20.92
N ASP A 69 3.11 1.26 21.92
CA ASP A 69 4.55 1.51 21.99
C ASP A 69 5.32 0.86 20.81
N ARG A 70 4.91 -0.35 20.39
CA ARG A 70 5.50 -0.99 19.20
C ARG A 70 5.06 -0.29 17.93
N ALA A 71 3.82 0.19 17.84
CA ALA A 71 3.35 0.96 16.70
C ALA A 71 4.18 2.24 16.48
N TRP A 72 4.45 3.00 17.55
CA TRP A 72 5.34 4.16 17.47
C TRP A 72 6.79 3.77 17.16
N ARG A 73 7.26 2.64 17.68
CA ARG A 73 8.61 2.13 17.40
C ARG A 73 8.77 1.79 15.91
N GLU A 74 7.80 1.09 15.33
CA GLU A 74 7.73 0.71 13.92
C GLU A 74 7.88 1.93 12.99
N LEU A 75 7.11 3.00 13.23
CA LEU A 75 7.21 4.23 12.45
C LEU A 75 8.55 4.94 12.70
N ARG A 76 9.02 4.98 13.96
CA ARG A 76 10.28 5.66 14.31
C ARG A 76 11.48 5.00 13.64
N THR A 77 11.54 3.68 13.58
CA THR A 77 12.66 2.94 12.96
C THR A 77 12.70 3.15 11.46
N LEU A 78 11.55 3.08 10.77
CA LEU A 78 11.46 3.40 9.35
C LEU A 78 11.95 4.82 9.06
N PHE A 79 11.47 5.81 9.81
CA PHE A 79 11.86 7.22 9.60
C PHE A 79 13.27 7.55 10.11
N ALA A 80 13.94 6.66 10.84
CA ALA A 80 15.37 6.80 11.12
C ALA A 80 16.23 6.54 9.87
N ALA A 81 15.68 5.82 8.89
CA ALA A 81 16.28 5.59 7.58
C ALA A 81 15.76 6.57 6.50
N GLN A 82 15.10 7.66 6.90
CA GLN A 82 14.73 8.73 5.96
C GLN A 82 15.99 9.43 5.45
N TRP A 83 16.04 9.69 4.14
CA TRP A 83 17.14 10.41 3.52
C TRP A 83 17.06 11.91 3.79
N VAL A 84 18.17 12.62 3.60
CA VAL A 84 18.27 14.07 3.87
C VAL A 84 17.30 14.89 3.01
N ASP A 85 17.01 14.45 1.78
CA ASP A 85 16.08 15.13 0.87
C ASP A 85 14.59 14.90 1.21
N GLY A 86 14.30 14.09 2.23
CA GLY A 86 12.96 13.77 2.69
C GLY A 86 12.40 12.44 2.18
N ARG A 87 13.05 11.76 1.22
CA ARG A 87 12.53 10.47 0.74
C ARG A 87 12.59 9.42 1.84
N VAL A 88 11.53 8.62 1.93
CA VAL A 88 11.47 7.44 2.80
C VAL A 88 11.63 6.21 1.92
N PRO A 89 12.69 5.42 2.10
CA PRO A 89 12.99 4.30 1.22
C PRO A 89 11.96 3.18 1.39
N HIS A 90 11.64 2.47 0.31
CA HIS A 90 10.68 1.36 0.38
C HIS A 90 11.19 0.18 1.20
N ILE A 91 12.52 -0.02 1.30
CA ILE A 91 13.16 -1.05 2.14
C ILE A 91 14.26 -0.43 3.01
N VAL A 92 14.26 -0.80 4.28
CA VAL A 92 15.40 -0.68 5.20
C VAL A 92 15.95 -2.08 5.46
N PHE A 93 17.18 -2.35 5.00
CA PHE A 93 17.77 -3.69 5.06
C PHE A 93 18.24 -4.02 6.48
N ASN A 94 17.92 -5.23 6.94
CA ASN A 94 18.41 -5.75 8.21
C ASN A 94 19.88 -6.22 8.05
N PRO A 95 20.87 -5.54 8.68
CA PRO A 95 22.28 -5.89 8.53
C PRO A 95 22.67 -7.21 9.21
N ALA A 96 21.80 -7.77 10.07
CA ALA A 96 22.05 -9.06 10.72
C ALA A 96 21.81 -10.25 9.78
N LEU A 97 21.19 -10.04 8.62
CA LEU A 97 20.92 -11.09 7.65
C LEU A 97 22.10 -11.34 6.73
N ARG A 98 22.21 -12.58 6.26
CA ARG A 98 23.27 -12.98 5.32
C ARG A 98 23.05 -12.29 3.98
N VAL A 99 24.15 -11.81 3.39
CA VAL A 99 24.19 -11.35 2.00
C VAL A 99 23.52 -12.38 1.09
N GLY A 100 22.65 -11.90 0.20
CA GLY A 100 21.87 -12.76 -0.69
C GLY A 100 20.62 -13.39 -0.07
N SER A 101 20.20 -13.03 1.16
CA SER A 101 18.92 -13.51 1.71
C SER A 101 17.69 -12.91 1.01
N TYR A 102 17.87 -11.84 0.24
CA TYR A 102 16.85 -11.15 -0.52
C TYR A 102 17.48 -10.54 -1.77
N PHE A 103 16.76 -10.54 -2.90
CA PHE A 103 17.20 -9.89 -4.13
C PHE A 103 16.07 -9.03 -4.73
N PRO A 104 16.35 -7.77 -5.14
CA PRO A 104 17.65 -7.09 -5.07
C PRO A 104 18.05 -6.64 -3.66
N GLY A 105 19.22 -7.09 -3.20
CA GLY A 105 19.78 -6.79 -1.88
C GLY A 105 20.59 -5.49 -1.83
N PRO A 106 21.13 -5.11 -0.66
CA PRO A 106 21.81 -3.82 -0.45
C PRO A 106 23.01 -3.61 -1.39
N GLU A 107 23.76 -4.65 -1.77
CA GLU A 107 24.88 -4.49 -2.72
C GLU A 107 24.42 -4.11 -4.12
N PHE A 108 23.24 -4.60 -4.54
CA PHE A 108 22.69 -4.27 -5.84
C PHE A 108 22.21 -2.82 -5.86
N TRP A 109 21.53 -2.38 -4.80
CA TRP A 109 21.12 -0.99 -4.64
C TRP A 109 22.33 -0.05 -4.53
N ASP A 110 23.35 -0.38 -3.73
CA ASP A 110 24.53 0.50 -3.55
C ASP A 110 24.15 1.97 -3.23
N SER A 111 23.03 2.13 -2.53
CA SER A 111 22.39 3.43 -2.29
C SER A 111 23.19 4.31 -1.33
N GLY A 112 24.03 3.70 -0.48
CA GLY A 112 24.92 4.43 0.44
C GLY A 112 25.94 5.33 -0.26
N ARG A 113 26.11 5.20 -1.59
CA ARG A 113 26.92 6.13 -2.40
C ARG A 113 26.15 7.35 -2.90
N ALA A 114 24.84 7.39 -2.68
CA ALA A 114 24.01 8.52 -3.06
C ALA A 114 24.15 9.66 -2.05
N GLU A 115 24.03 10.89 -2.54
CA GLU A 115 24.03 12.07 -1.68
C GLU A 115 22.79 12.06 -0.78
N GLY A 116 22.99 12.24 0.53
CA GLY A 116 21.89 12.29 1.50
C GLY A 116 21.31 10.92 1.88
N ALA A 117 21.90 9.81 1.44
CA ALA A 117 21.53 8.48 1.92
C ALA A 117 21.83 8.32 3.43
N PRO A 118 20.97 7.62 4.19
CA PRO A 118 21.19 7.34 5.60
C PRO A 118 22.34 6.34 5.80
N ALA A 119 22.84 6.25 7.03
CA ALA A 119 23.85 5.26 7.40
C ALA A 119 23.34 3.81 7.33
N ALA A 120 22.03 3.62 7.58
CA ALA A 120 21.41 2.31 7.42
C ALA A 120 21.39 1.92 5.93
N PRO A 121 21.65 0.66 5.55
CA PRO A 121 21.50 0.22 4.17
C PRO A 121 20.03 0.27 3.78
N THR A 122 19.69 1.00 2.72
CA THR A 122 18.32 1.11 2.21
C THR A 122 18.26 0.81 0.72
N SER A 123 17.06 0.57 0.21
CA SER A 123 16.81 0.77 -1.21
C SER A 123 16.95 2.25 -1.62
N GLY A 124 16.89 2.57 -2.91
CA GLY A 124 16.93 3.94 -3.43
C GLY A 124 15.60 4.52 -3.93
N ILE A 125 14.51 3.75 -3.85
CA ILE A 125 13.16 4.15 -4.31
C ILE A 125 12.18 4.27 -3.13
N VAL A 126 11.02 4.88 -3.35
CA VAL A 126 9.99 5.10 -2.31
C VAL A 126 8.81 4.13 -2.42
N GLN A 127 7.79 4.29 -1.57
CA GLN A 127 6.51 3.57 -1.60
C GLN A 127 5.35 4.54 -1.29
N PRO A 128 4.07 4.12 -1.44
CA PRO A 128 2.93 5.01 -1.19
C PRO A 128 3.00 5.63 0.23
N PRO A 129 2.84 6.96 0.38
CA PRO A 129 3.17 7.66 1.62
C PRO A 129 2.09 7.57 2.69
N VAL A 130 1.59 6.38 3.02
CA VAL A 130 0.49 6.16 3.98
C VAL A 130 0.89 6.34 5.47
N HIS A 131 2.06 6.92 5.73
CA HIS A 131 2.65 7.05 7.07
C HIS A 131 2.00 8.13 7.94
N ALA A 132 1.65 9.29 7.39
CA ALA A 132 0.98 10.34 8.16
C ALA A 132 -0.43 9.91 8.60
N PRO A 133 -1.24 9.27 7.74
CA PRO A 133 -2.49 8.64 8.16
C PRO A 133 -2.28 7.57 9.22
N ALA A 134 -1.26 6.71 9.07
CA ALA A 134 -0.93 5.71 10.10
C ALA A 134 -0.58 6.35 11.44
N ALA A 135 0.31 7.35 11.48
CA ALA A 135 0.68 8.06 12.70
C ALA A 135 -0.52 8.73 13.38
N TRP A 136 -1.42 9.34 12.58
CA TRP A 136 -2.68 9.90 13.09
C TRP A 136 -3.57 8.82 13.71
N LEU A 137 -3.73 7.66 13.05
CA LEU A 137 -4.52 6.54 13.56
C LEU A 137 -3.93 5.96 14.86
N VAL A 138 -2.60 5.82 14.94
CA VAL A 138 -1.92 5.36 16.16
C VAL A 138 -2.21 6.30 17.34
N HIS A 139 -2.06 7.60 17.14
CA HIS A 139 -2.39 8.59 18.16
C HIS A 139 -3.87 8.55 18.55
N ARG A 140 -4.78 8.52 17.58
CA ARG A 140 -6.24 8.53 17.81
C ARG A 140 -6.72 7.34 18.64
N ARG A 141 -6.09 6.17 18.46
CA ARG A 141 -6.49 4.91 19.13
C ARG A 141 -5.91 4.76 20.52
N ALA A 142 -4.72 5.32 20.75
CA ALA A 142 -4.07 5.35 22.05
C ALA A 142 -3.57 6.77 22.38
N PRO A 143 -4.49 7.72 22.63
CA PRO A 143 -4.13 9.09 22.95
C PRO A 143 -3.44 9.15 24.32
N SER A 144 -2.28 9.80 24.38
CA SER A 144 -1.49 9.97 25.59
C SER A 144 -0.47 11.09 25.38
N GLU A 145 0.12 11.60 26.46
CA GLU A 145 1.23 12.57 26.35
C GLU A 145 2.40 11.98 25.56
N ALA A 146 2.67 10.67 25.72
CA ALA A 146 3.69 9.95 24.97
C ALA A 146 3.38 9.92 23.46
N SER A 147 2.12 9.73 23.07
CA SER A 147 1.73 9.72 21.66
C SER A 147 1.75 11.12 21.04
N VAL A 148 1.39 12.17 21.79
CA VAL A 148 1.59 13.58 21.36
C VAL A 148 3.07 13.89 21.19
N ALA A 149 3.93 13.46 22.12
CA ALA A 149 5.37 13.65 22.01
C ALA A 149 5.96 12.87 20.82
N ALA A 150 5.44 11.67 20.52
CA ALA A 150 5.82 10.91 19.35
C ALA A 150 5.41 11.62 18.05
N LEU A 151 4.18 12.14 17.97
CA LEU A 151 3.74 12.98 16.85
C LEU A 151 4.62 14.20 16.67
N ARG A 152 4.94 14.93 17.75
CA ARG A 152 5.80 16.13 17.67
C ARG A 152 7.18 15.81 17.10
N ARG A 153 7.76 14.65 17.44
CA ARG A 153 9.04 14.20 16.88
C ARG A 153 8.93 13.76 15.42
N LEU A 154 7.84 13.08 15.05
CA LEU A 154 7.68 12.49 13.71
C LEU A 154 7.16 13.50 12.68
N TYR A 155 6.39 14.51 13.10
CA TYR A 155 5.77 15.51 12.24
C TYR A 155 6.72 16.17 11.23
N PRO A 156 7.89 16.75 11.60
CA PRO A 156 8.79 17.36 10.61
C PRO A 156 9.31 16.37 9.56
N ARG A 157 9.47 15.09 9.93
CA ARG A 157 9.89 14.02 9.01
C ARG A 157 8.78 13.65 8.02
N LEU A 158 7.54 13.58 8.48
CA LEU A 158 6.37 13.37 7.61
C LEU A 158 6.18 14.54 6.64
N VAL A 159 6.36 15.78 7.11
CA VAL A 159 6.34 16.98 6.25
C VAL A 159 7.46 16.94 5.22
N ALA A 160 8.67 16.48 5.58
CA ALA A 160 9.77 16.32 4.64
C ALA A 160 9.46 15.28 3.54
N GLN A 161 8.81 14.16 3.88
CA GLN A 161 8.34 13.18 2.89
C GLN A 161 7.37 13.81 1.89
N GLN A 162 6.40 14.59 2.37
CA GLN A 162 5.47 15.28 1.47
C GLN A 162 6.19 16.29 0.58
N ARG A 163 7.12 17.09 1.13
CA ARG A 163 7.91 18.06 0.34
C ARG A 163 8.74 17.39 -0.74
N TYR A 164 9.35 16.24 -0.44
CA TYR A 164 10.09 15.43 -1.43
C TYR A 164 9.17 15.03 -2.59
N LEU A 165 8.02 14.42 -2.28
CA LEU A 165 7.09 13.90 -3.28
C LEU A 165 6.41 15.00 -4.10
N THR A 166 5.95 16.09 -3.47
CA THR A 166 5.30 17.20 -4.20
C THR A 166 6.28 18.14 -4.90
N GLY A 167 7.58 17.99 -4.64
CA GLY A 167 8.63 18.82 -5.23
C GLY A 167 9.46 18.04 -6.24
N ARG A 168 10.37 17.19 -5.75
CA ARG A 168 11.31 16.43 -6.59
C ARG A 168 10.64 15.39 -7.48
N ARG A 169 9.47 14.89 -7.08
CA ARG A 169 8.74 13.86 -7.83
C ARG A 169 7.60 14.41 -8.68
N ASP A 170 7.33 15.72 -8.65
CA ASP A 170 6.42 16.37 -9.62
C ASP A 170 7.13 16.57 -10.97
N VAL A 171 7.53 15.46 -11.59
CA VAL A 171 8.33 15.46 -12.82
C VAL A 171 7.54 16.02 -14.00
N GLY A 172 6.21 15.84 -13.99
CA GLY A 172 5.30 16.36 -15.01
C GLY A 172 4.90 17.84 -14.80
N GLY A 173 5.26 18.45 -13.67
CA GLY A 173 4.86 19.81 -13.30
C GLY A 173 3.35 19.98 -13.11
N GLY A 174 2.63 18.88 -12.87
CA GLY A 174 1.18 18.81 -12.82
C GLY A 174 0.62 18.77 -11.40
N GLY A 175 1.47 18.93 -10.37
CA GLY A 175 1.08 18.81 -8.97
C GLY A 175 0.91 17.36 -8.49
N LEU A 176 1.34 16.37 -9.28
CA LEU A 176 1.27 14.95 -8.95
C LEU A 176 2.66 14.32 -8.94
N ALA A 177 2.92 13.46 -7.96
CA ALA A 177 4.15 12.69 -7.92
C ALA A 177 4.13 11.59 -8.99
N ALA A 178 5.18 11.56 -9.81
CA ALA A 178 5.51 10.46 -10.71
C ALA A 178 6.29 9.39 -9.94
N ILE A 179 5.95 8.12 -10.14
CA ILE A 179 6.78 6.97 -9.76
C ILE A 179 7.82 6.68 -10.85
N VAL A 180 9.04 6.30 -10.44
CA VAL A 180 10.15 5.92 -11.33
C VAL A 180 10.31 4.41 -11.42
N HIS A 181 9.68 3.67 -10.51
CA HIS A 181 9.70 2.21 -10.54
C HIS A 181 8.29 1.69 -10.23
N PRO A 182 7.80 0.62 -10.90
CA PRO A 182 6.50 0.03 -10.56
C PRO A 182 6.40 -0.40 -9.09
N TRP A 183 7.50 -0.83 -8.47
CA TRP A 183 7.60 -1.11 -7.03
C TRP A 183 7.23 0.10 -6.13
N GLU A 184 7.39 1.34 -6.60
CA GLU A 184 6.99 2.52 -5.84
C GLU A 184 5.46 2.66 -5.72
N SER A 185 4.69 1.95 -6.55
CA SER A 185 3.24 1.88 -6.41
C SER A 185 2.79 0.90 -5.32
N GLY A 186 3.66 -0.05 -4.94
CA GLY A 186 3.30 -1.22 -4.15
C GLY A 186 2.57 -2.32 -4.94
N LEU A 187 2.34 -2.14 -6.25
CA LEU A 187 1.64 -3.08 -7.14
C LEU A 187 2.54 -3.57 -8.29
N ASP A 188 3.63 -4.27 -7.97
CA ASP A 188 4.81 -4.49 -8.83
C ASP A 188 4.52 -4.92 -10.27
N ASN A 189 3.68 -5.93 -10.48
CA ASN A 189 3.34 -6.48 -11.80
C ASN A 189 1.91 -6.15 -12.22
N SER A 190 1.33 -5.07 -11.67
CA SER A 190 0.02 -4.62 -12.12
C SER A 190 0.03 -4.43 -13.64
N PRO A 191 -1.00 -4.88 -14.36
CA PRO A 191 -1.11 -4.64 -15.80
C PRO A 191 -1.14 -3.16 -16.17
N ALA A 192 -1.38 -2.27 -15.18
CA ALA A 192 -1.22 -0.83 -15.29
C ALA A 192 0.15 -0.39 -15.84
N TRP A 193 1.19 -1.17 -15.56
CA TRP A 193 2.58 -0.84 -15.89
C TRP A 193 3.06 -1.48 -17.19
N ASP A 194 2.28 -2.37 -17.83
CA ASP A 194 2.72 -3.13 -18.99
C ASP A 194 3.16 -2.23 -20.15
N THR A 195 2.35 -1.23 -20.49
CA THR A 195 2.68 -0.28 -21.56
C THR A 195 3.88 0.60 -21.19
N PRO A 196 3.95 1.27 -20.02
CA PRO A 196 5.15 1.99 -19.61
C PRO A 196 6.43 1.14 -19.52
N LEU A 197 6.33 -0.12 -19.08
CA LEU A 197 7.46 -1.04 -18.95
C LEU A 197 7.92 -1.60 -20.30
N ALA A 198 7.06 -1.66 -21.31
CA ALA A 198 7.44 -2.13 -22.64
C ALA A 198 8.55 -1.28 -23.28
N ALA A 199 8.67 -0.01 -22.89
CA ALA A 199 9.73 0.90 -23.35
C ALA A 199 11.07 0.71 -22.61
N VAL A 200 11.11 -0.09 -21.54
CA VAL A 200 12.32 -0.34 -20.77
C VAL A 200 13.12 -1.46 -21.43
N PRO A 201 14.39 -1.21 -21.83
CA PRO A 201 15.26 -2.26 -22.34
C PRO A 201 15.41 -3.37 -21.31
N ALA A 202 15.23 -4.62 -21.75
CA ALA A 202 15.37 -5.80 -20.89
C ALA A 202 16.35 -6.77 -21.54
N ASP A 203 17.37 -7.15 -20.79
CA ASP A 203 18.23 -8.29 -21.12
C ASP A 203 17.95 -9.41 -20.11
N GLU A 204 17.22 -10.44 -20.53
CA GLU A 204 16.92 -11.60 -19.69
C GLU A 204 18.18 -12.37 -19.27
N SER A 205 19.32 -12.19 -19.98
CA SER A 205 20.59 -12.79 -19.58
C SER A 205 21.05 -12.33 -18.20
N VAL A 206 20.62 -11.13 -17.78
CA VAL A 206 20.87 -10.60 -16.43
C VAL A 206 20.26 -11.52 -15.36
N MET A 207 19.12 -12.16 -15.63
CA MET A 207 18.49 -13.10 -14.71
C MET A 207 19.22 -14.45 -14.61
N ARG A 208 20.16 -14.74 -15.53
CA ARG A 208 21.09 -15.89 -15.39
C ARG A 208 22.21 -15.60 -14.39
N ALA A 209 22.61 -14.33 -14.28
CA ALA A 209 23.63 -13.88 -13.33
C ALA A 209 23.08 -13.70 -11.91
N TYR A 210 21.80 -13.34 -11.79
CA TYR A 210 21.12 -13.12 -10.50
C TYR A 210 20.04 -14.18 -10.27
N ARG A 211 20.27 -15.12 -9.33
CA ARG A 211 19.23 -16.07 -8.92
C ARG A 211 18.11 -15.34 -8.20
N ARG A 212 16.89 -15.44 -8.74
CA ARG A 212 15.67 -14.95 -8.08
C ARG A 212 15.46 -15.70 -6.77
N HIS A 213 15.41 -14.96 -5.66
CA HIS A 213 15.11 -15.53 -4.35
C HIS A 213 13.61 -15.69 -4.10
N ASP A 214 12.76 -14.92 -4.78
CA ASP A 214 11.31 -14.95 -4.56
C ASP A 214 10.65 -16.26 -5.06
N THR A 215 11.15 -16.83 -6.15
CA THR A 215 10.65 -18.12 -6.70
C THR A 215 11.16 -19.33 -5.92
N ALA A 216 12.14 -19.17 -5.03
CA ALA A 216 12.55 -20.22 -4.10
C ALA A 216 11.54 -20.41 -2.94
N HIS A 217 10.68 -19.42 -2.71
CA HIS A 217 9.76 -19.38 -1.58
C HIS A 217 8.28 -19.25 -2.00
N ALA A 218 7.99 -19.07 -3.28
CA ALA A 218 6.65 -19.03 -3.85
C ALA A 218 6.60 -19.68 -5.25
N ASP A 219 5.46 -20.26 -5.61
CA ASP A 219 5.25 -20.85 -6.94
C ASP A 219 5.47 -19.82 -8.05
N ALA A 220 6.16 -20.20 -9.13
CA ALA A 220 6.44 -19.34 -10.26
C ALA A 220 5.17 -18.79 -10.93
N ALA A 221 4.08 -19.56 -10.95
CA ALA A 221 2.79 -19.11 -11.47
C ALA A 221 2.18 -17.97 -10.64
N HIS A 222 2.63 -17.81 -9.38
CA HIS A 222 2.13 -16.80 -8.46
C HIS A 222 2.95 -15.50 -8.50
N ARG A 223 4.08 -15.45 -9.22
CA ARG A 223 5.07 -14.35 -9.17
C ARG A 223 5.25 -13.64 -10.53
N PRO A 224 5.87 -12.43 -10.55
CA PRO A 224 6.28 -11.79 -11.79
C PRO A 224 7.20 -12.69 -12.63
N THR A 225 7.20 -12.49 -13.95
CA THR A 225 8.03 -13.27 -14.89
C THR A 225 9.50 -12.84 -14.84
N ASP A 226 10.38 -13.60 -15.48
CA ASP A 226 11.80 -13.21 -15.61
C ASP A 226 11.97 -11.95 -16.47
N LEU A 227 11.12 -11.76 -17.48
CA LEU A 227 11.09 -10.54 -18.28
C LEU A 227 10.67 -9.33 -17.44
N ASP A 228 9.68 -9.49 -16.54
CA ASP A 228 9.30 -8.43 -15.60
C ASP A 228 10.50 -8.05 -14.71
N TYR A 229 11.18 -9.04 -14.13
CA TYR A 229 12.36 -8.80 -13.29
C TYR A 229 13.54 -8.18 -14.06
N ALA A 230 13.79 -8.60 -15.29
CA ALA A 230 14.83 -8.00 -16.12
C ALA A 230 14.59 -6.49 -16.30
N ARG A 231 13.33 -6.08 -16.49
CA ARG A 231 12.95 -4.65 -16.55
C ARG A 231 13.09 -3.96 -15.20
N TYR A 232 12.68 -4.59 -14.11
CA TYR A 232 12.84 -4.02 -12.76
C TYR A 232 14.31 -3.74 -12.43
N VAL A 233 15.17 -4.74 -12.68
CA VAL A 233 16.61 -4.64 -12.48
C VAL A 233 17.22 -3.54 -13.36
N ALA A 234 16.78 -3.42 -14.63
CA ALA A 234 17.22 -2.36 -15.53
C ALA A 234 16.83 -0.95 -15.03
N LEU A 235 15.63 -0.79 -14.46
CA LEU A 235 15.20 0.48 -13.87
C LEU A 235 16.03 0.85 -12.64
N VAL A 236 16.29 -0.12 -11.75
CA VAL A 236 17.14 0.12 -10.58
C VAL A 236 18.55 0.51 -11.03
N ASP A 237 19.12 -0.16 -12.03
CA ASP A 237 20.44 0.18 -12.57
C ASP A 237 20.44 1.59 -13.19
N SER A 238 19.42 1.94 -13.98
CA SER A 238 19.26 3.28 -14.56
C SER A 238 19.21 4.37 -13.48
N TYR A 239 18.47 4.15 -12.40
CA TYR A 239 18.37 5.14 -11.33
C TYR A 239 19.65 5.22 -10.49
N ARG A 240 20.29 4.07 -10.22
CA ARG A 240 21.56 3.95 -9.50
C ARG A 240 22.74 4.57 -10.24
N THR A 241 22.87 4.34 -11.55
CA THR A 241 23.90 4.97 -12.40
C THR A 241 23.75 6.49 -12.41
N GLY A 242 22.51 6.97 -12.36
CA GLY A 242 22.15 8.36 -12.11
C GLY A 242 22.31 8.84 -10.67
N ARG A 243 22.95 8.06 -9.78
CA ARG A 243 23.17 8.34 -8.36
C ARG A 243 21.89 8.73 -7.60
N TYR A 244 20.75 8.15 -7.96
CA TYR A 244 19.45 8.39 -7.33
C TYR A 244 18.97 9.86 -7.36
N ARG A 245 19.58 10.69 -8.19
CA ARG A 245 19.17 12.08 -8.42
C ARG A 245 17.78 12.13 -9.04
N ASP A 246 16.99 13.16 -8.77
CA ASP A 246 15.65 13.36 -9.38
C ASP A 246 15.65 14.43 -10.48
N GLU A 247 16.79 15.09 -10.70
CA GLU A 247 16.93 16.13 -11.70
C GLU A 247 16.86 15.53 -13.11
N ALA A 248 16.19 16.22 -14.03
CA ALA A 248 16.09 15.86 -15.45
C ALA A 248 15.60 14.42 -15.73
N LEU A 249 14.79 13.84 -14.83
CA LEU A 249 14.27 12.46 -15.00
C LEU A 249 13.58 12.23 -16.34
N LEU A 250 12.84 13.22 -16.87
CA LEU A 250 12.16 13.12 -18.16
C LEU A 250 13.12 12.79 -19.32
N GLY A 251 14.35 13.30 -19.25
CA GLY A 251 15.38 13.09 -20.28
C GLY A 251 16.19 11.80 -20.12
N ARG A 252 16.18 11.14 -18.95
CA ARG A 252 17.09 10.02 -18.66
C ARG A 252 16.46 8.76 -18.08
N HIS A 253 15.25 8.85 -17.55
CA HIS A 253 14.59 7.71 -16.89
C HIS A 253 13.49 7.14 -17.79
N PRO A 254 13.51 5.84 -18.11
CA PRO A 254 12.60 5.25 -19.11
C PRO A 254 11.18 5.02 -18.58
N PHE A 255 11.00 5.00 -17.26
CA PHE A 255 9.69 4.81 -16.62
C PHE A 255 9.35 6.02 -15.74
N LEU A 256 8.24 6.70 -16.03
CA LEU A 256 7.71 7.81 -15.24
C LEU A 256 6.19 7.81 -15.31
N VAL A 257 5.52 7.48 -14.20
CA VAL A 257 4.06 7.31 -14.20
C VAL A 257 3.42 8.03 -13.01
N GLU A 258 2.40 8.83 -13.24
CA GLU A 258 1.55 9.35 -12.16
C GLU A 258 0.55 8.25 -11.76
N CYS A 259 0.72 7.69 -10.56
CA CYS A 259 -0.10 6.59 -10.04
C CYS A 259 -1.29 7.14 -9.21
N PRO A 260 -2.54 6.68 -9.44
CA PRO A 260 -3.71 7.11 -8.66
C PRO A 260 -3.57 6.83 -7.16
N LEU A 261 -3.08 5.64 -6.77
CA LEU A 261 -2.91 5.28 -5.36
C LEU A 261 -1.87 6.15 -4.67
N VAL A 262 -0.68 6.31 -5.26
CA VAL A 262 0.40 7.11 -4.66
C VAL A 262 -0.08 8.53 -4.41
N ASN A 263 -0.77 9.12 -5.39
CA ASN A 263 -1.26 10.50 -5.31
C ASN A 263 -2.49 10.66 -4.42
N ALA A 264 -3.39 9.67 -4.37
CA ALA A 264 -4.46 9.65 -3.36
C ALA A 264 -3.88 9.55 -1.95
N ALA A 265 -2.86 8.71 -1.74
CA ALA A 265 -2.17 8.60 -0.46
C ALA A 265 -1.42 9.89 -0.08
N LEU A 266 -0.89 10.64 -1.04
CA LEU A 266 -0.36 12.01 -0.86
C LEU A 266 -1.44 12.94 -0.29
N GLY A 267 -2.59 13.05 -0.96
CA GLY A 267 -3.69 13.93 -0.51
C GLY A 267 -4.25 13.53 0.86
N VAL A 268 -4.47 12.23 1.10
CA VAL A 268 -4.91 11.72 2.42
C VAL A 268 -3.88 12.01 3.50
N SER A 269 -2.59 11.97 3.17
CA SER A 269 -1.51 12.29 4.11
C SER A 269 -1.47 13.77 4.47
N GLU A 270 -1.75 14.66 3.54
CA GLU A 270 -1.88 16.08 3.83
C GLU A 270 -3.06 16.34 4.77
N TYR A 271 -4.21 15.68 4.59
CA TYR A 271 -5.30 15.74 5.58
C TYR A 271 -4.91 15.21 6.96
N ALA A 272 -4.15 14.12 7.02
CA ALA A 272 -3.64 13.60 8.28
C ALA A 272 -2.64 14.56 8.95
N LEU A 273 -1.75 15.17 8.16
CA LEU A 273 -0.81 16.19 8.63
C LEU A 273 -1.51 17.44 9.14
N ALA A 274 -2.60 17.88 8.52
CA ALA A 274 -3.42 18.98 9.03
C ALA A 274 -3.97 18.66 10.43
N ARG A 275 -4.41 17.42 10.67
CA ARG A 275 -4.88 16.98 12.00
C ARG A 275 -3.75 16.88 13.02
N ILE A 276 -2.60 16.34 12.60
CA ILE A 276 -1.40 16.25 13.44
C ILE A 276 -0.90 17.66 13.80
N ALA A 277 -0.90 18.60 12.85
CA ALA A 277 -0.48 19.99 13.06
C ALA A 277 -1.27 20.64 14.20
N THR A 278 -2.60 20.48 14.23
CA THR A 278 -3.43 20.95 15.35
C THR A 278 -2.99 20.37 16.70
N VAL A 279 -2.67 19.07 16.76
CA VAL A 279 -2.24 18.40 18.01
C VAL A 279 -0.86 18.86 18.48
N VAL A 280 0.07 19.12 17.56
CA VAL A 280 1.46 19.49 17.91
C VAL A 280 1.67 20.99 18.06
N GLY A 281 0.66 21.81 17.74
CA GLY A 281 0.72 23.28 17.81
C GLY A 281 1.29 23.96 16.56
N ALA A 282 1.22 23.30 15.40
CA ALA A 282 1.61 23.85 14.10
C ALA A 282 0.39 24.30 13.28
N ASP A 283 0.62 25.11 12.24
CA ASP A 283 -0.45 25.60 11.35
C ASP A 283 -0.97 24.47 10.43
N PRO A 284 -2.27 24.12 10.50
CA PRO A 284 -2.86 23.10 9.63
C PRO A 284 -3.23 23.59 8.22
N CYS A 285 -3.31 24.91 7.98
CA CYS A 285 -3.84 25.47 6.73
C CYS A 285 -3.04 25.07 5.47
N PRO A 286 -1.70 25.15 5.45
CA PRO A 286 -0.91 24.79 4.27
C PRO A 286 -1.12 23.33 3.81
N HIS A 287 -1.37 22.43 4.77
CA HIS A 287 -1.67 21.04 4.50
C HIS A 287 -3.04 20.86 3.83
N ARG A 288 -4.07 21.57 4.32
CA ARG A 288 -5.42 21.52 3.70
C ARG A 288 -5.41 22.05 2.28
N ASP A 289 -4.72 23.16 2.04
CA ASP A 289 -4.63 23.77 0.70
C ASP A 289 -3.92 22.84 -0.28
N ARG A 290 -2.88 22.14 0.19
CA ARG A 290 -2.14 21.19 -0.62
C ARG A 290 -2.95 19.93 -0.89
N ALA A 291 -3.70 19.42 0.09
CA ALA A 291 -4.61 18.29 -0.10
C ALA A 291 -5.63 18.60 -1.21
N ALA A 292 -6.26 19.77 -1.16
CA ALA A 292 -7.21 20.23 -2.18
C ALA A 292 -6.58 20.30 -3.58
N ARG A 293 -5.36 20.86 -3.70
CA ARG A 293 -4.64 20.91 -4.98
C ARG A 293 -4.30 19.51 -5.52
N ILE A 294 -3.95 18.57 -4.65
CA ILE A 294 -3.67 17.19 -5.07
C ILE A 294 -4.95 16.52 -5.59
N THR A 295 -6.09 16.70 -4.90
CA THR A 295 -7.39 16.19 -5.36
C THR A 295 -7.80 16.79 -6.69
N GLU A 296 -7.65 18.10 -6.87
CA GLU A 296 -7.91 18.78 -8.15
C GLU A 296 -7.01 18.26 -9.27
N ALA A 297 -5.71 18.08 -9.01
CA ALA A 297 -4.76 17.54 -9.98
C ALA A 297 -5.09 16.09 -10.35
N LEU A 298 -5.47 15.25 -9.38
CA LEU A 298 -5.93 13.88 -9.63
C LEU A 298 -7.14 13.84 -10.57
N VAL A 299 -8.16 14.65 -10.30
CA VAL A 299 -9.37 14.73 -11.14
C VAL A 299 -9.05 15.24 -12.54
N THR A 300 -8.22 16.27 -12.65
CA THR A 300 -7.83 16.86 -13.93
C THR A 300 -6.99 15.90 -14.77
N ARG A 301 -6.04 15.19 -14.16
CA ARG A 301 -4.97 14.51 -14.90
C ARG A 301 -5.17 13.01 -15.04
N LEU A 302 -5.82 12.37 -14.07
CA LEU A 302 -5.92 10.90 -13.99
C LEU A 302 -7.35 10.37 -14.20
N TRP A 303 -8.36 11.23 -14.28
CA TRP A 303 -9.74 10.81 -14.54
C TRP A 303 -9.93 10.44 -16.01
N ASP A 304 -10.43 9.23 -16.27
CA ASP A 304 -10.89 8.80 -17.59
C ASP A 304 -12.43 8.94 -17.63
N PRO A 305 -12.98 9.97 -18.31
CA PRO A 305 -14.41 10.22 -18.33
C PRO A 305 -15.19 9.17 -19.12
N VAL A 306 -14.55 8.49 -20.08
CA VAL A 306 -15.17 7.41 -20.85
C VAL A 306 -15.22 6.15 -20.00
N ALA A 307 -14.14 5.87 -19.28
CA ALA A 307 -14.10 4.72 -18.40
C ALA A 307 -14.91 4.91 -17.11
N GLY A 308 -15.09 6.15 -16.66
CA GLY A 308 -15.73 6.47 -15.38
C GLY A 308 -14.89 6.05 -14.18
N THR A 309 -13.56 6.09 -14.30
CA THR A 309 -12.62 5.71 -13.23
C THR A 309 -11.27 6.42 -13.39
N PHE A 310 -10.41 6.33 -12.39
CA PHE A 310 -9.05 6.86 -12.46
C PHE A 310 -8.08 5.86 -13.10
N ARG A 311 -7.17 6.35 -13.94
CA ARG A 311 -6.13 5.54 -14.58
C ARG A 311 -4.76 6.19 -14.41
N PRO A 312 -3.68 5.41 -14.32
CA PRO A 312 -2.34 5.98 -14.32
C PRO A 312 -2.06 6.77 -15.59
N ARG A 313 -1.22 7.79 -15.49
CA ARG A 313 -0.76 8.60 -16.62
C ARG A 313 0.74 8.37 -16.82
N ASP A 314 1.14 7.96 -18.02
CA ASP A 314 2.54 7.97 -18.40
C ASP A 314 2.96 9.42 -18.68
N VAL A 315 3.88 9.93 -17.86
CA VAL A 315 4.36 11.32 -17.93
C VAL A 315 5.13 11.58 -19.22
N ARG A 316 5.74 10.55 -19.80
CA ARG A 316 6.56 10.69 -21.02
C ARG A 316 5.70 10.87 -22.26
N THR A 317 4.58 10.17 -22.32
CA THR A 317 3.65 10.20 -23.46
C THR A 317 2.44 11.10 -23.24
N ASP A 318 2.27 11.57 -22.01
CA ASP A 318 1.15 12.39 -21.55
C ASP A 318 -0.22 11.73 -21.75
N ARG A 319 -0.27 10.39 -21.60
CA ARG A 319 -1.46 9.57 -21.85
C ARG A 319 -1.86 8.76 -20.63
N LEU A 320 -3.17 8.57 -20.46
CA LEU A 320 -3.69 7.56 -19.55
C LEU A 320 -3.37 6.17 -20.09
N VAL A 321 -2.90 5.27 -19.22
CA VAL A 321 -2.39 3.94 -19.58
C VAL A 321 -3.02 2.83 -18.72
N GLY A 322 -2.88 1.59 -19.20
CA GLY A 322 -3.21 0.39 -18.43
C GLY A 322 -4.71 0.09 -18.31
N PRO A 323 -5.11 -1.15 -18.01
CA PRO A 323 -6.51 -1.52 -17.86
C PRO A 323 -7.13 -0.98 -16.55
N ARG A 324 -8.42 -1.26 -16.35
CA ARG A 324 -9.14 -0.99 -15.10
C ARG A 324 -8.59 -1.87 -13.99
N THR A 325 -7.97 -1.26 -12.99
CA THR A 325 -7.42 -1.94 -11.81
C THR A 325 -8.00 -1.32 -10.55
N VAL A 326 -7.74 -1.94 -9.40
CA VAL A 326 -8.10 -1.39 -8.08
C VAL A 326 -7.54 0.02 -7.86
N LEU A 327 -6.45 0.40 -8.54
CA LEU A 327 -5.89 1.75 -8.48
C LEU A 327 -6.94 2.83 -8.78
N GLY A 328 -7.88 2.54 -9.70
CA GLY A 328 -8.95 3.47 -10.06
C GLY A 328 -9.99 3.71 -8.97
N LEU A 329 -10.05 2.81 -7.97
CA LEU A 329 -11.01 2.86 -6.88
C LEU A 329 -10.46 3.61 -5.64
N LEU A 330 -9.15 3.57 -5.45
CA LEU A 330 -8.48 4.06 -4.24
C LEU A 330 -8.54 5.59 -4.03
N PRO A 331 -8.77 6.44 -5.05
CA PRO A 331 -9.08 7.86 -4.84
C PRO A 331 -10.31 8.14 -3.97
N LEU A 332 -11.21 7.17 -3.75
CA LEU A 332 -12.30 7.27 -2.75
C LEU A 332 -11.78 7.52 -1.32
N ALA A 333 -10.50 7.32 -1.05
CA ALA A 333 -9.92 7.67 0.25
C ALA A 333 -9.88 9.19 0.51
N LEU A 334 -9.99 10.03 -0.54
CA LEU A 334 -9.92 11.49 -0.44
C LEU A 334 -11.28 12.07 -0.01
N PRO A 335 -11.35 12.79 1.13
CA PRO A 335 -12.61 13.32 1.65
C PRO A 335 -13.25 14.43 0.80
N ASP A 336 -12.46 15.10 -0.03
CA ASP A 336 -12.86 16.19 -0.92
C ASP A 336 -13.00 15.74 -2.39
N LEU A 337 -12.97 14.43 -2.66
CA LEU A 337 -13.22 13.91 -4.01
C LEU A 337 -14.61 14.39 -4.49
N PRO A 338 -14.74 15.00 -5.68
CA PRO A 338 -16.02 15.55 -6.09
C PRO A 338 -17.08 14.47 -6.32
N GLU A 339 -18.33 14.80 -5.99
CA GLU A 339 -19.46 13.87 -5.99
C GLU A 339 -19.67 13.10 -7.31
N PRO A 340 -19.52 13.69 -8.52
CA PRO A 340 -19.63 12.93 -9.76
C PRO A 340 -18.64 11.77 -9.86
N GLN A 341 -17.39 11.99 -9.45
CA GLN A 341 -16.33 10.99 -9.44
C GLN A 341 -16.60 9.94 -8.35
N VAL A 342 -17.01 10.35 -7.14
CA VAL A 342 -17.40 9.42 -6.07
C VAL A 342 -18.47 8.45 -6.57
N ARG A 343 -19.55 8.98 -7.16
CA ARG A 343 -20.65 8.16 -7.69
C ARG A 343 -20.21 7.22 -8.81
N ALA A 344 -19.39 7.69 -9.75
CA ALA A 344 -18.91 6.88 -10.87
C ALA A 344 -17.95 5.76 -10.40
N VAL A 345 -17.03 6.06 -9.48
CA VAL A 345 -16.12 5.06 -8.90
C VAL A 345 -16.89 4.03 -8.07
N LEU A 346 -17.90 4.44 -7.30
CA LEU A 346 -18.76 3.50 -6.57
C LEU A 346 -19.57 2.60 -7.53
N ALA A 347 -20.07 3.15 -8.65
CA ALA A 347 -20.75 2.37 -9.66
C ALA A 347 -19.80 1.34 -10.31
N GLU A 348 -18.56 1.73 -10.58
CA GLU A 348 -17.52 0.82 -11.10
C GLU A 348 -17.16 -0.26 -10.07
N ALA A 349 -16.97 0.09 -8.80
CA ALA A 349 -16.67 -0.86 -7.73
C ALA A 349 -17.79 -1.89 -7.55
N CYS A 350 -19.06 -1.46 -7.65
CA CYS A 350 -20.22 -2.35 -7.56
C CYS A 350 -20.52 -3.13 -8.85
N SER A 351 -19.83 -2.84 -9.95
CA SER A 351 -20.04 -3.54 -11.22
C SER A 351 -19.53 -4.99 -11.15
N PRO A 352 -19.92 -5.86 -12.11
CA PRO A 352 -19.39 -7.23 -12.19
C PRO A 352 -17.85 -7.33 -12.30
N ARG A 353 -17.16 -6.24 -12.62
CA ARG A 353 -15.70 -6.16 -12.71
C ARG A 353 -15.02 -6.32 -11.35
N PHE A 354 -15.61 -5.74 -10.30
CA PHE A 354 -15.03 -5.69 -8.96
C PHE A 354 -15.94 -6.33 -7.89
N GLY A 355 -17.27 -6.25 -8.05
CA GLY A 355 -18.23 -6.99 -7.23
C GLY A 355 -18.40 -6.47 -5.80
N LEU A 356 -18.08 -5.21 -5.52
CA LEU A 356 -18.35 -4.59 -4.22
C LEU A 356 -19.86 -4.58 -3.96
N ALA A 357 -20.27 -5.06 -2.80
CA ALA A 357 -21.68 -5.12 -2.40
C ALA A 357 -21.81 -5.14 -0.88
N ALA A 358 -23.01 -4.90 -0.38
CA ALA A 358 -23.32 -5.01 1.06
C ALA A 358 -23.10 -6.45 1.59
N ARG A 359 -23.16 -7.44 0.70
CA ARG A 359 -22.72 -8.81 0.93
C ARG A 359 -21.92 -9.24 -0.30
N MET A 360 -20.67 -9.59 -0.11
CA MET A 360 -19.78 -9.96 -1.21
C MET A 360 -19.75 -11.47 -1.37
N ASP A 361 -20.16 -11.98 -2.53
CA ASP A 361 -20.05 -13.40 -2.87
C ASP A 361 -18.63 -13.81 -3.25
N ARG A 362 -17.83 -12.83 -3.68
CA ARG A 362 -16.43 -13.01 -4.06
C ARG A 362 -15.58 -11.85 -3.55
N PRO A 363 -14.32 -12.11 -3.13
CA PRO A 363 -13.37 -11.08 -2.69
C PRO A 363 -13.16 -9.94 -3.72
N LEU A 364 -12.77 -8.74 -3.29
CA LEU A 364 -12.45 -7.65 -4.24
C LEU A 364 -11.14 -7.94 -5.01
N PRO A 365 -11.13 -8.03 -6.35
CA PRO A 365 -9.92 -8.32 -7.12
C PRO A 365 -9.06 -7.07 -7.36
N THR A 366 -7.77 -7.24 -7.67
CA THR A 366 -6.90 -6.10 -8.05
C THR A 366 -7.04 -5.65 -9.50
N LEU A 367 -7.56 -6.51 -10.37
CA LEU A 367 -7.84 -6.25 -11.79
C LEU A 367 -9.32 -6.48 -12.07
N ASP A 368 -9.87 -5.73 -13.02
CA ASP A 368 -11.17 -6.05 -13.63
C ASP A 368 -11.26 -7.54 -14.01
N ARG A 369 -12.21 -8.25 -13.40
CA ARG A 369 -12.47 -9.68 -13.64
C ARG A 369 -12.79 -10.04 -15.08
N THR A 370 -13.29 -9.08 -15.84
CA THR A 370 -13.68 -9.25 -17.23
C THR A 370 -12.54 -8.92 -18.19
N ALA A 371 -11.40 -8.45 -17.69
CA ALA A 371 -10.25 -8.12 -18.52
C ALA A 371 -9.61 -9.40 -19.10
N PRO A 372 -9.17 -9.39 -20.38
CA PRO A 372 -8.48 -10.53 -20.98
C PRO A 372 -7.19 -10.96 -20.26
N GLY A 373 -6.53 -10.03 -19.55
CA GLY A 373 -5.30 -10.27 -18.78
C GLY A 373 -5.53 -10.63 -17.31
N PHE A 374 -6.73 -11.07 -16.93
CA PHE A 374 -7.04 -11.46 -15.57
C PHE A 374 -6.42 -12.81 -15.21
N GLU A 375 -5.49 -12.78 -14.26
CA GLU A 375 -4.76 -13.96 -13.79
C GLU A 375 -5.01 -14.15 -12.29
N PRO A 376 -5.92 -15.04 -11.88
CA PRO A 376 -6.40 -15.13 -10.49
C PRO A 376 -5.36 -15.60 -9.48
N LEU A 377 -4.21 -16.11 -9.95
CA LEU A 377 -3.11 -16.60 -9.11
C LEU A 377 -1.91 -15.63 -9.09
N ARG A 378 -1.77 -14.76 -10.09
CA ARG A 378 -0.52 -14.03 -10.32
C ARG A 378 -0.54 -12.64 -9.67
N TYR A 379 -0.17 -12.59 -8.40
CA TYR A 379 0.24 -11.37 -7.69
C TYR A 379 -0.74 -10.18 -7.84
N TRP A 380 -0.40 -9.10 -8.57
CA TRP A 380 -1.28 -7.94 -8.77
C TRP A 380 -2.16 -8.00 -10.03
N ARG A 381 -2.18 -9.12 -10.76
CA ARG A 381 -2.94 -9.30 -12.02
C ARG A 381 -4.35 -9.90 -11.84
N GLY A 382 -4.86 -9.96 -10.62
CA GLY A 382 -6.18 -10.56 -10.36
C GLY A 382 -6.49 -10.81 -8.89
N PRO A 383 -5.54 -11.36 -8.08
CA PRO A 383 -5.77 -11.67 -6.68
C PRO A 383 -6.36 -10.54 -5.84
N SER A 384 -6.96 -10.93 -4.72
CA SER A 384 -7.50 -10.04 -3.71
C SER A 384 -6.50 -9.78 -2.61
N TRP A 385 -6.36 -8.52 -2.21
CA TRP A 385 -5.34 -8.08 -1.26
C TRP A 385 -5.97 -7.31 -0.11
N VAL A 386 -5.56 -7.63 1.12
CA VAL A 386 -6.17 -7.05 2.33
C VAL A 386 -5.84 -5.57 2.48
N ASN A 387 -4.64 -5.13 2.09
CA ASN A 387 -4.23 -3.73 2.17
C ASN A 387 -5.03 -2.82 1.20
N THR A 388 -5.22 -3.21 -0.06
CA THR A 388 -6.02 -2.42 -1.01
C THR A 388 -7.50 -2.46 -0.68
N GLY A 389 -8.01 -3.61 -0.23
CA GLY A 389 -9.35 -3.73 0.32
C GLY A 389 -9.57 -2.84 1.54
N TRP A 390 -8.59 -2.79 2.46
CA TRP A 390 -8.66 -1.92 3.64
C TRP A 390 -8.61 -0.43 3.26
N LEU A 391 -7.78 -0.04 2.29
CA LEU A 391 -7.75 1.33 1.78
C LEU A 391 -9.09 1.73 1.15
N LEU A 392 -9.70 0.86 0.35
CA LEU A 392 -11.03 1.09 -0.19
C LEU A 392 -12.08 1.16 0.92
N TRP A 393 -12.00 0.28 1.92
CA TRP A 393 -12.88 0.30 3.09
C TRP A 393 -12.82 1.64 3.84
N GLN A 394 -11.62 2.22 4.02
CA GLN A 394 -11.49 3.58 4.56
C GLN A 394 -12.17 4.62 3.67
N GLY A 395 -12.04 4.52 2.33
CA GLY A 395 -12.72 5.42 1.40
C GLY A 395 -14.25 5.32 1.46
N LEU A 396 -14.79 4.10 1.58
CA LEU A 396 -16.24 3.89 1.75
C LEU A 396 -16.74 4.54 3.05
N ARG A 397 -15.97 4.46 4.14
CA ARG A 397 -16.27 5.15 5.39
C ARG A 397 -16.21 6.68 5.24
N THR A 398 -15.20 7.20 4.55
CA THR A 398 -15.05 8.62 4.24
C THR A 398 -16.29 9.18 3.54
N HIS A 399 -16.83 8.45 2.55
CA HIS A 399 -18.03 8.83 1.80
C HIS A 399 -19.34 8.25 2.36
N ARG A 400 -19.35 7.82 3.63
CA ARG A 400 -20.56 7.37 4.37
C ARG A 400 -21.33 6.24 3.70
N ARG A 401 -20.64 5.36 2.96
CA ARG A 401 -21.19 4.13 2.36
C ARG A 401 -21.09 2.97 3.34
N ALA A 402 -21.80 3.10 4.46
CA ALA A 402 -21.74 2.14 5.58
C ALA A 402 -22.13 0.71 5.16
N ASP A 403 -23.10 0.58 4.24
CA ASP A 403 -23.56 -0.68 3.66
C ASP A 403 -22.42 -1.43 2.95
N LEU A 404 -21.74 -0.75 2.02
CA LEU A 404 -20.63 -1.32 1.27
C LEU A 404 -19.39 -1.52 2.15
N ALA A 405 -19.15 -0.60 3.09
CA ALA A 405 -18.05 -0.72 4.04
C ALA A 405 -18.20 -1.96 4.93
N ALA A 406 -19.41 -2.27 5.40
CA ALA A 406 -19.68 -3.48 6.17
C ALA A 406 -19.45 -4.75 5.32
N GLY A 407 -19.95 -4.78 4.08
CA GLY A 407 -19.75 -5.91 3.17
C GLY A 407 -18.28 -6.18 2.85
N LEU A 408 -17.51 -5.13 2.57
CA LEU A 408 -16.07 -5.25 2.32
C LEU A 408 -15.30 -5.68 3.57
N ARG A 409 -15.66 -5.15 4.75
CA ARG A 409 -15.08 -5.57 6.02
C ARG A 409 -15.28 -7.07 6.26
N GLU A 410 -16.52 -7.57 6.14
CA GLU A 410 -16.80 -9.00 6.32
C GLU A 410 -16.02 -9.85 5.31
N SER A 411 -15.96 -9.43 4.03
CA SER A 411 -15.18 -10.13 3.02
C SER A 411 -13.69 -10.26 3.40
N LEU A 412 -13.08 -9.21 3.96
CA LEU A 412 -11.69 -9.25 4.42
C LEU A 412 -11.49 -10.19 5.61
N LEU A 413 -12.44 -10.20 6.56
CA LEU A 413 -12.40 -11.12 7.70
C LEU A 413 -12.63 -12.57 7.25
N ASP A 414 -13.51 -12.81 6.26
CA ASP A 414 -13.83 -14.14 5.74
C ASP A 414 -12.62 -14.78 5.05
N LEU A 415 -11.85 -13.99 4.28
CA LEU A 415 -10.60 -14.43 3.68
C LEU A 415 -9.62 -14.99 4.72
N VAL A 416 -9.42 -14.23 5.80
CA VAL A 416 -8.45 -14.59 6.84
C VAL A 416 -8.97 -15.69 7.73
N ASP A 417 -10.28 -15.79 7.92
CA ASP A 417 -10.88 -16.91 8.65
C ASP A 417 -10.78 -18.22 7.88
N GLY A 418 -10.95 -18.19 6.56
CA GLY A 418 -10.88 -19.35 5.70
C GLY A 418 -9.46 -19.85 5.40
N ALA A 419 -8.49 -18.93 5.26
CA ALA A 419 -7.15 -19.26 4.78
C ALA A 419 -6.00 -18.80 5.69
N GLY A 420 -6.28 -18.00 6.72
CA GLY A 420 -5.24 -17.41 7.58
C GLY A 420 -4.63 -16.13 7.00
N CYS A 421 -3.56 -15.64 7.64
CA CYS A 421 -2.92 -14.39 7.24
C CYS A 421 -1.98 -14.62 6.04
N HIS A 422 -2.52 -14.56 4.83
CA HIS A 422 -1.73 -14.62 3.59
C HIS A 422 -1.45 -13.23 3.01
N GLU A 423 -0.45 -13.15 2.14
CA GLU A 423 -0.08 -11.94 1.40
C GLU A 423 -1.24 -11.48 0.49
N TYR A 424 -1.84 -12.43 -0.24
CA TYR A 424 -3.01 -12.23 -1.09
C TYR A 424 -3.84 -13.51 -1.21
N PHE A 425 -5.00 -13.39 -1.84
CA PHE A 425 -6.01 -14.45 -1.88
C PHE A 425 -6.56 -14.63 -3.29
N HIS A 426 -6.91 -15.86 -3.67
CA HIS A 426 -7.58 -16.12 -4.93
C HIS A 426 -8.92 -15.36 -4.97
N PRO A 427 -9.22 -14.60 -6.03
CA PRO A 427 -10.34 -13.68 -6.05
C PRO A 427 -11.70 -14.36 -6.23
N ASP A 428 -11.79 -15.68 -6.19
CA ASP A 428 -13.05 -16.42 -6.40
C ASP A 428 -13.24 -17.46 -5.29
N THR A 429 -12.18 -18.19 -4.94
CA THR A 429 -12.23 -19.23 -3.91
C THR A 429 -11.84 -18.74 -2.53
N GLY A 430 -11.17 -17.59 -2.41
CA GLY A 430 -10.61 -17.10 -1.16
C GLY A 430 -9.38 -17.88 -0.65
N ALA A 431 -8.82 -18.80 -1.45
CA ALA A 431 -7.62 -19.55 -1.08
C ALA A 431 -6.44 -18.60 -0.84
N GLY A 432 -5.67 -18.83 0.22
CA GLY A 432 -4.47 -18.06 0.55
C GLY A 432 -3.34 -18.33 -0.45
N LEU A 433 -2.70 -17.26 -0.92
CA LEU A 433 -1.61 -17.26 -1.89
C LEU A 433 -0.43 -16.41 -1.38
N GLY A 434 0.69 -16.43 -2.11
CA GLY A 434 1.90 -15.72 -1.70
C GLY A 434 2.45 -16.23 -0.36
N SER A 435 3.10 -15.35 0.40
CA SER A 435 3.62 -15.74 1.71
C SER A 435 2.51 -15.97 2.74
N PRO A 436 2.53 -17.08 3.51
CA PRO A 436 1.72 -17.22 4.72
C PRO A 436 2.27 -16.33 5.84
N ALA A 437 1.53 -16.24 6.95
CA ALA A 437 1.85 -15.44 8.13
C ALA A 437 2.26 -13.99 7.78
N PHE A 438 1.47 -13.31 6.96
CA PHE A 438 1.78 -11.98 6.45
C PHE A 438 1.38 -10.85 7.41
N SER A 439 2.31 -9.94 7.70
CA SER A 439 2.16 -8.95 8.78
C SER A 439 1.10 -7.89 8.53
N TRP A 440 1.00 -7.28 7.34
CA TRP A 440 -0.09 -6.31 7.13
C TRP A 440 -1.45 -6.99 7.23
N THR A 441 -1.55 -8.29 6.87
CA THR A 441 -2.84 -8.97 6.81
C THR A 441 -3.33 -9.17 8.23
N ALA A 442 -2.44 -9.64 9.10
CA ALA A 442 -2.68 -9.67 10.53
C ALA A 442 -3.03 -8.29 11.10
N ALA A 443 -2.24 -7.26 10.79
CA ALA A 443 -2.44 -5.92 11.33
C ALA A 443 -3.79 -5.29 10.93
N LEU A 444 -4.18 -5.42 9.66
CA LEU A 444 -5.40 -4.83 9.14
C LEU A 444 -6.65 -5.63 9.54
N VAL A 445 -6.52 -6.92 9.85
CA VAL A 445 -7.57 -7.70 10.50
C VAL A 445 -7.81 -7.23 11.94
N LEU A 446 -6.75 -6.97 12.71
CA LEU A 446 -6.91 -6.36 14.04
C LEU A 446 -7.65 -5.03 13.94
N ASP A 447 -7.34 -4.25 12.91
CA ASP A 447 -8.01 -2.99 12.63
C ASP A 447 -9.50 -3.16 12.33
N ALA A 448 -9.83 -4.05 11.39
CA ALA A 448 -11.19 -4.35 10.99
C ALA A 448 -12.03 -4.88 12.17
N LEU A 449 -11.46 -5.76 13.00
CA LEU A 449 -12.13 -6.29 14.19
C LEU A 449 -12.44 -5.21 15.22
N ALA A 450 -11.55 -4.23 15.41
CA ALA A 450 -11.71 -3.19 16.43
C ALA A 450 -12.66 -2.04 16.02
N GLU A 451 -12.84 -1.82 14.72
CA GLU A 451 -13.57 -0.67 14.17
C GLU A 451 -14.90 -1.05 13.50
N GLY A 452 -15.38 -2.28 13.73
CA GLY A 452 -16.64 -2.80 13.19
C GLY A 452 -17.77 -2.94 14.19
#